data_AF-A0A059CP93-F1
#
_entry.id   AF-A0A059CP93-F1
#
_cell.length_a   1.000
_cell.length_b   1.000
_cell.length_c   1.000
_cell.angle_alpha   90.00
_cell.angle_beta   90.00
_cell.angle_gamma   90.00
#
_symmetry.space_group_name_H-M   'P 1'
#
loop_
_entity.id
_entity.type
_entity.pdbx_description
1 polymer ?
#
loop_
_entity_poly.entity_id
_entity_poly.type
_entity_poly.pdbx_seq_one_letter_code
_entity_poly.pdbx_strand_id
1 'polypeptide(L)' 'MEGGGGNLEAAIELRLNVEKQMRLAGEVAETKKAVTEILQLCFEAKAWKTLNDQIVLLSKRRGQLKQ' A
#
# COMPACT_ATOMS: atom_id res chain seq x y z
N MET A 1 -9.71 19.83 15.71
CA MET A 1 -10.00 18.44 15.33
C MET A 1 -8.88 17.93 14.42
N GLU A 2 -8.27 16.82 14.81
CA GLU A 2 -7.67 15.77 13.96
C GLU A 2 -6.47 16.13 13.07
N GLY A 3 -5.29 16.26 13.67
CA GLY A 3 -4.00 16.48 12.98
C GLY A 3 -3.15 15.22 12.74
N GLY A 4 -3.75 14.03 12.64
CA GLY A 4 -3.01 12.76 12.47
C GLY A 4 -3.12 12.12 11.08
N GLY A 5 -4.07 12.55 10.24
CA GLY A 5 -4.40 11.86 8.97
C GLY A 5 -3.42 12.12 7.82
N GLY A 6 -2.93 13.36 7.67
CA GLY A 6 -2.14 13.75 6.50
C GLY A 6 -0.77 13.08 6.39
N ASN A 7 -0.17 12.69 7.52
CA ASN A 7 1.13 12.01 7.51
C ASN A 7 1.02 10.54 7.08
N LEU A 8 -0.10 9.89 7.42
CA LEU A 8 -0.34 8.50 7.07
C LEU A 8 -0.61 8.37 5.57
N GLU A 9 -1.47 9.22 5.01
CA GLU A 9 -1.79 9.18 3.58
C GLU A 9 -0.54 9.43 2.72
N ALA A 10 0.27 10.42 3.07
CA ALA A 10 1.54 10.68 2.39
C ALA A 10 2.53 9.50 2.48
N ALA A 11 2.60 8.83 3.65
CA ALA A 11 3.43 7.65 3.82
C ALA A 11 2.93 6.46 2.98
N ILE A 12 1.62 6.26 2.91
CA ILE A 12 0.99 5.23 2.08
C ILE A 12 1.26 5.50 0.60
N GLU A 13 1.11 6.74 0.14
CA GLU A 13 1.38 7.12 -1.25
C GLU A 13 2.83 6.85 -1.66
N LEU A 14 3.79 7.18 -0.79
CA LEU A 14 5.20 6.88 -1.04
C LEU A 14 5.44 5.37 -1.21
N ARG A 15 4.85 4.56 -0.33
CA ARG A 15 4.98 3.09 -0.39
C ARG A 15 4.24 2.48 -1.57
N LEU A 16 3.09 3.02 -1.96
CA LEU A 16 2.37 2.64 -3.18
C LEU A 16 3.18 2.92 -4.44
N ASN A 17 3.98 4.00 -4.45
CA ASN A 17 4.87 4.29 -5.56
C ASN A 17 6.02 3.27 -5.63
N VAL A 18 6.61 2.91 -4.50
CA VAL A 18 7.63 1.84 -4.43
C VAL A 18 7.04 0.52 -4.90
N GLU A 19 5.85 0.13 -4.42
CA GLU A 19 5.14 -1.07 -4.90
C GLU A 19 4.97 -1.07 -6.42
N LYS A 20 4.52 0.05 -6.99
CA LYS A 20 4.37 0.20 -8.43
C LYS A 20 5.70 0.01 -9.16
N GLN A 21 6.81 0.57 -8.65
CA GLN A 21 8.13 0.41 -9.26
C GLN A 21 8.61 -1.04 -9.20
N MET A 22 8.48 -1.71 -8.04
CA MET A 22 8.90 -3.10 -7.86
C MET A 22 8.08 -4.05 -8.75
N ARG A 23 6.78 -3.77 -8.88
CA ARG A 23 5.88 -4.50 -9.77
C ARG A 23 6.27 -4.34 -11.24
N LEU A 24 6.63 -3.12 -11.68
CA LEU A 24 7.12 -2.87 -13.04
C LEU A 24 8.51 -3.49 -13.28
N ALA A 25 9.33 -3.60 -12.24
CA ALA A 25 10.63 -4.26 -12.29
C ALA A 25 10.54 -5.80 -12.31
N GLY A 26 9.35 -6.38 -12.08
CA GLY A 26 9.15 -7.84 -12.00
C GLY A 26 9.56 -8.45 -10.66
N GLU A 27 9.94 -7.63 -9.68
CA GLU A 27 10.42 -8.07 -8.37
C GLU A 27 9.24 -8.38 -7.43
N VAL A 28 8.75 -9.62 -7.49
CA VAL A 28 7.60 -10.08 -6.71
C VAL A 28 7.87 -10.07 -5.20
N ALA A 29 9.10 -10.36 -4.78
CA ALA A 29 9.49 -10.37 -3.37
C ALA A 29 9.40 -8.97 -2.75
N GLU A 30 9.97 -7.97 -3.42
CA GLU A 30 9.93 -6.56 -3.00
C GLU A 30 8.50 -6.00 -3.08
N THR A 31 7.72 -6.39 -4.08
CA THR A 31 6.30 -6.02 -4.19
C THR A 31 5.51 -6.51 -2.96
N LYS A 32 5.70 -7.77 -2.54
CA LYS A 32 5.05 -8.31 -1.32
C LYS A 32 5.49 -7.58 -0.05
N LYS A 33 6.77 -7.20 0.03
CA LYS A 33 7.32 -6.44 1.15
C LYS A 33 6.69 -5.04 1.25
N ALA A 34 6.66 -4.30 0.14
CA ALA A 34 6.03 -2.98 0.09
C ALA A 34 4.54 -3.02 0.47
N VAL A 35 3.81 -4.05 0.00
CA VAL A 35 2.41 -4.28 0.40
C VAL A 35 2.30 -4.51 1.90
N THR A 36 3.16 -5.34 2.49
CA THR A 36 3.16 -5.62 3.93
C THR A 36 3.43 -4.36 4.75
N GLU A 37 4.36 -3.51 4.31
CA GLU A 37 4.65 -2.22 4.97
C GLU A 37 3.46 -1.27 4.93
N ILE A 38 2.72 -1.19 3.81
CA ILE A 38 1.50 -0.37 3.71
C ILE A 38 0.45 -0.84 4.73
N LEU A 39 0.28 -2.16 4.87
CA LEU A 39 -0.68 -2.73 5.82
C LEU A 39 -0.27 -2.46 7.28
N GLN A 40 1.02 -2.57 7.59
CA GLN A 40 1.55 -2.25 8.93
C GLN A 40 1.32 -0.77 9.27
N LEU A 41 1.66 0.15 8.36
CA LEU A 41 1.42 1.59 8.57
C LEU A 41 -0.06 1.91 8.84
N CYS A 42 -0.97 1.32 8.05
CA CYS A 42 -2.41 1.51 8.24
C CYS A 42 -2.88 0.92 9.58
N PHE A 43 -2.31 -0.21 9.99
CA PHE A 43 -2.63 -0.88 11.25
C PHE A 43 -2.14 -0.07 12.46
N GLU A 44 -0.91 0.42 12.43
CA GLU A 44 -0.32 1.26 13.49
C GLU A 44 -1.09 2.57 13.67
N ALA A 45 -1.54 3.17 12.57
CA ALA A 45 -2.38 4.35 12.61
C ALA A 45 -3.85 4.07 12.96
N LYS A 46 -4.22 2.80 13.21
CA LYS A 46 -5.59 2.32 13.49
C LYS A 46 -6.61 2.76 12.42
N ALA A 47 -6.14 2.99 11.19
CA ALA A 47 -6.95 3.47 10.07
C ALA A 47 -7.57 2.29 9.32
N TRP A 48 -8.48 1.55 9.97
CA TRP A 48 -9.08 0.32 9.42
C TRP A 48 -9.80 0.51 8.09
N LYS A 49 -10.41 1.68 7.88
CA LYS A 49 -11.09 2.02 6.63
C LYS A 49 -10.08 2.15 5.49
N THR A 50 -8.98 2.87 5.73
CA THR A 50 -7.87 3.02 4.79
C THR A 50 -7.20 1.68 4.52
N LEU A 51 -6.95 0.87 5.56
CA LEU A 51 -6.39 -0.47 5.43
C LEU A 51 -7.20 -1.33 4.44
N ASN A 52 -8.52 -1.38 4.60
CA ASN A 52 -9.39 -2.17 3.73
C ASN A 52 -9.35 -1.66 2.28
N ASP A 53 -9.38 -0.34 2.08
CA ASP A 53 -9.28 0.25 0.74
C ASP A 53 -7.95 -0.10 0.07
N GLN A 54 -6.84 0.00 0.80
CA GLN A 54 -5.51 -0.38 0.31
C GLN A 54 -5.43 -1.87 -0.04
N ILE A 55 -5.99 -2.76 0.78
CA ILE A 55 -6.06 -4.21 0.48
C ILE A 55 -6.79 -4.47 -0.85
N VAL A 56 -7.95 -3.83 -1.05
CA VAL A 56 -8.75 -3.98 -2.26
C VAL A 56 -8.01 -3.41 -3.47
N LEU A 57 -7.40 -2.23 -3.34
CA LEU A 57 -6.64 -1.56 -4.40
C LEU A 57 -5.44 -2.41 -4.84
N LEU A 58 -4.66 -2.92 -3.90
CA LEU A 58 -3.49 -3.77 -4.18
C LEU A 58 -3.89 -5.12 -4.78
N SER A 59 -5.03 -5.68 -4.36
CA SER A 59 -5.58 -6.91 -4.94
C SER A 59 -6.03 -6.71 -6.38
N LYS A 60 -6.73 -5.60 -6.69
CA LYS A 60 -7.08 -5.23 -8.06
C LYS A 60 -5.84 -5.03 -8.94
N ARG A 61 -4.83 -4.30 -8.44
CA ARG A 61 -3.57 -4.04 -9.14
C ARG A 61 -2.79 -5.31 -9.49
N ARG A 62 -2.83 -6.33 -8.62
CA ARG A 62 -2.20 -7.63 -8.89
C ARG A 62 -3.05 -8.51 -9.80
N GLY A 63 -4.37 -8.49 -9.67
CA GLY A 63 -5.26 -9.24 -10.57
C GLY A 63 -5.26 -8.71 -12.01
N GLN A 64 -4.90 -7.43 -12.21
CA GLN A 64 -4.78 -6.81 -13.53
C GLN A 64 -3.45 -7.09 -14.23
N LEU A 65 -2.46 -7.65 -13.52
CA LEU A 65 -1.28 -8.24 -14.17
C LEU A 65 -1.75 -9.49 -14.90
N LYS A 66 -2.20 -9.29 -16.14
CA LYS A 66 -2.28 -10.36 -17.14
C LYS A 66 -0.87 -10.91 -17.31
N GLN A 67 -0.62 -12.06 -16.69
CA GLN A 67 0.26 -13.06 -17.28
C GLN A 67 -0.22 -13.38 -18.69
#